data_AF-A0A7X6HMH6-F1
#
_entry.id   AF-A0A7X6HMH6-F1
#
_cell.length_a   1.000
_cell.length_b   1.000
_cell.length_c   1.000
_cell.angle_alpha   90.00
_cell.angle_beta   90.00
_cell.angle_gamma   90.00
#
_symmetry.space_group_name_H-M   'P 1'
#
loop_
_entity.id
_entity.type
_entity.pdbx_description
1 polymer ?
#
loop_
_entity_poly.entity_id
_entity_poly.type
_entity_poly.pdbx_seq_one_letter_code
_entity_poly.pdbx_strand_id
1 'polypeptide(L)'
;MKPNIAFGDFSNLAGEHKSFSDSVRHGWEDDELLLVKSEEFGNLRDKISAYTYSLLRTIEFEACWLISCPNSDFKILLGEKIGFDAVCLEALHNRMFEKLASRYLPTVSAAYSKNFTKAVKFQDESDISSFLYSLTQDFCENIDDYLNQVDRVTDEPTYLTLKNIKSGLLVQLEKLNKYRRRYLPIETLDSRSQTKCFYSNSEEIPTVASFPGRGSQLLFSDTSIVMHKSYTDLMCDREKMQRFSHYVYMDVEIAAMEVCAKNIVAYREMPLDFKLDMARQIWDEARHAIIMRRLLENIGGKEADYTYSAKVWQKCEKGENVTERLAIQQVFQEGNALESNFC
;
A
#
# COMPACT_ATOMS: atom_id res chain seq x y z
N MET A 1 -8.24 55.94 10.20
CA MET A 1 -9.27 55.52 9.23
C MET A 1 -9.07 54.04 8.93
N LYS A 2 -9.92 53.18 9.51
CA LYS A 2 -10.06 51.75 9.22
C LYS A 2 -11.53 51.53 8.84
N PRO A 3 -11.88 50.74 7.81
CA PRO A 3 -13.28 50.50 7.50
C PRO A 3 -13.83 49.40 8.41
N ASN A 4 -14.99 49.69 9.01
CA ASN A 4 -15.87 48.74 9.67
C ASN A 4 -16.55 47.86 8.60
N ILE A 5 -16.50 46.55 8.77
CA ILE A 5 -17.39 45.62 8.07
C ILE A 5 -18.25 44.96 9.15
N ALA A 6 -19.56 45.19 9.05
CA ALA A 6 -20.56 44.63 9.95
C ALA A 6 -20.80 43.15 9.62
N PHE A 7 -20.83 42.31 10.65
CA PHE A 7 -21.26 40.92 10.56
C PHE A 7 -22.79 40.86 10.50
N GLY A 8 -23.32 40.26 9.44
CA GLY A 8 -24.73 39.92 9.31
C GLY A 8 -25.05 38.59 9.99
N ASP A 9 -26.16 38.60 10.73
CA ASP A 9 -26.76 37.52 11.51
C ASP A 9 -27.27 36.39 10.58
N PHE A 10 -26.70 35.18 10.69
CA PHE A 10 -27.16 33.98 9.99
C PHE A 10 -27.90 33.06 10.97
N SER A 11 -29.04 33.55 11.47
CA SER A 11 -30.02 32.73 12.17
C SER A 11 -31.32 32.76 11.39
N ASN A 12 -31.46 31.90 10.37
CA ASN A 12 -32.72 31.35 9.83
C ASN A 12 -32.51 30.67 8.47
N LEU A 13 -32.14 29.38 8.46
CA LEU A 13 -32.47 28.45 7.37
C LEU A 13 -32.59 27.02 7.94
N ALA A 14 -33.59 26.79 8.77
CA ALA A 14 -34.09 25.45 9.07
C ALA A 14 -35.21 25.14 8.06
N GLY A 15 -34.84 24.52 6.94
CA GLY A 15 -35.76 24.07 5.89
C GLY A 15 -35.87 22.55 5.86
N GLU A 16 -37.03 22.06 6.29
CA GLU A 16 -37.73 20.80 5.96
C GLU A 16 -36.92 19.61 5.36
N HIS A 17 -36.74 18.58 6.19
CA HIS A 17 -36.41 17.22 5.74
C HIS A 17 -37.61 16.61 4.99
N LYS A 18 -37.54 16.54 3.66
CA LYS A 18 -38.35 15.61 2.85
C LYS A 18 -37.54 14.34 2.58
N SER A 19 -38.07 13.20 3.01
CA SER A 19 -37.56 11.88 2.67
C SER A 19 -37.75 11.62 1.18
N PHE A 20 -36.65 11.59 0.43
CA PHE A 20 -36.63 11.09 -0.95
C PHE A 20 -36.32 9.59 -0.92
N SER A 21 -37.36 8.77 -0.83
CA SER A 21 -37.32 7.39 -1.31
C SER A 21 -37.91 7.40 -2.72
N ASP A 22 -37.07 7.50 -3.73
CA ASP A 22 -37.43 7.12 -5.10
C ASP A 22 -36.17 6.70 -5.85
N SER A 23 -36.21 5.48 -6.37
CA SER A 23 -35.18 4.86 -7.19
C SER A 23 -35.00 5.65 -8.47
N VAL A 24 -34.00 6.53 -8.51
CA VAL A 24 -33.56 7.16 -9.76
C VAL A 24 -32.80 6.10 -10.55
N ARG A 25 -33.47 5.40 -11.46
CA ARG A 25 -32.79 4.70 -12.55
C ARG A 25 -32.09 5.77 -13.38
N HIS A 26 -30.77 5.79 -13.33
CA HIS A 26 -29.98 6.74 -14.08
C HIS A 26 -29.82 6.21 -15.53
N GLY A 27 -30.04 7.07 -16.53
CA GLY A 27 -30.06 6.73 -17.96
C GLY A 27 -28.74 6.30 -18.60
N TRP A 28 -27.86 5.63 -17.85
CA TRP A 28 -26.57 5.07 -18.31
C TRP A 28 -26.59 3.53 -18.35
N GLU A 29 -27.68 2.88 -17.90
CA GLU A 29 -27.86 1.42 -18.05
C GLU A 29 -27.89 0.99 -19.53
N ASP A 30 -28.14 1.92 -20.46
CA ASP A 30 -28.26 1.63 -21.89
C ASP A 30 -26.90 1.55 -22.65
N ASP A 31 -25.80 2.03 -22.06
CA ASP A 31 -24.45 1.94 -22.68
C ASP A 31 -23.76 0.57 -22.47
N GLU A 32 -24.34 -0.32 -21.64
CA GLU A 32 -23.89 -1.73 -21.52
C GLU A 32 -24.17 -2.57 -22.77
N LEU A 33 -24.93 -2.05 -23.74
CA LEU A 33 -25.41 -2.82 -24.90
C LEU A 33 -24.40 -2.94 -26.05
N LEU A 34 -23.27 -2.23 -26.03
CA LEU A 34 -22.33 -2.17 -27.17
C LEU A 34 -21.04 -2.99 -27.01
N LEU A 35 -20.77 -3.59 -25.84
CA LEU A 35 -19.66 -4.52 -25.66
C LEU A 35 -20.15 -5.95 -25.94
N VAL A 36 -19.43 -6.65 -26.82
CA VAL A 36 -19.71 -8.02 -27.25
C VAL A 36 -19.97 -8.92 -26.03
N LYS A 37 -21.24 -9.33 -25.86
CA LYS A 37 -21.72 -10.23 -24.79
C LYS A 37 -21.28 -11.67 -25.01
N SER A 38 -20.01 -11.93 -25.31
CA SER A 38 -19.52 -13.31 -25.29
C SER A 38 -19.33 -13.76 -23.85
N GLU A 39 -19.70 -15.01 -23.56
CA GLU A 39 -19.52 -15.64 -22.25
C GLU A 39 -18.05 -15.59 -21.79
N GLU A 40 -17.12 -15.71 -22.73
CA GLU A 40 -15.67 -15.58 -22.51
C GLU A 40 -15.28 -14.21 -21.95
N PHE A 41 -15.89 -13.13 -22.44
CA PHE A 41 -15.63 -11.77 -21.99
C PHE A 41 -16.15 -11.55 -20.56
N GLY A 42 -17.32 -12.11 -20.24
CA GLY A 42 -17.86 -12.10 -18.88
C GLY A 42 -16.95 -12.81 -17.88
N ASN A 43 -16.40 -13.97 -18.26
CA ASN A 43 -15.47 -14.74 -17.43
C ASN A 43 -14.17 -13.97 -17.18
N LEU A 44 -13.55 -13.41 -18.23
CA LEU A 44 -12.34 -12.61 -18.08
C LEU A 44 -12.56 -11.40 -17.17
N ARG A 45 -13.66 -10.68 -17.35
CA ARG A 45 -14.02 -9.53 -16.51
C ARG A 45 -14.12 -9.91 -15.05
N ASP A 46 -14.81 -11.01 -14.75
CA ASP A 46 -14.97 -11.49 -13.38
C ASP A 46 -13.62 -11.89 -12.76
N LYS A 47 -12.73 -12.53 -13.53
CA LYS A 47 -11.37 -12.88 -13.07
C LYS A 47 -10.52 -11.65 -12.77
N ILE A 48 -10.39 -10.70 -13.69
CA ILE A 48 -9.59 -9.49 -13.45
C ILE A 48 -10.17 -8.66 -12.30
N SER A 49 -11.51 -8.61 -12.19
CA SER A 49 -12.17 -7.95 -11.06
C SER A 49 -11.79 -8.59 -9.71
N ALA A 50 -11.77 -9.92 -9.63
CA ALA A 50 -11.37 -10.66 -8.43
C ALA A 50 -9.89 -10.45 -8.09
N TYR A 51 -9.02 -10.44 -9.10
CA TYR A 51 -7.59 -10.14 -8.95
C TYR A 51 -7.36 -8.72 -8.42
N THR A 52 -8.05 -7.74 -9.02
CA THR A 52 -8.00 -6.33 -8.59
C THR A 52 -8.45 -6.19 -7.14
N TYR A 53 -9.55 -6.84 -6.76
CA TYR A 53 -10.05 -6.84 -5.38
C TYR A 53 -8.99 -7.41 -4.44
N SER A 54 -8.39 -8.56 -4.76
CA SER A 54 -7.42 -9.23 -3.91
C SER A 54 -6.17 -8.37 -3.68
N LEU A 55 -5.60 -7.78 -4.75
CA LEU A 55 -4.43 -6.90 -4.65
C LEU A 55 -4.71 -5.65 -3.84
N LEU A 56 -5.82 -4.97 -4.11
CA LEU A 56 -6.19 -3.74 -3.40
C LEU A 56 -6.34 -4.00 -1.90
N ARG A 57 -6.99 -5.10 -1.53
CA ARG A 57 -7.14 -5.51 -0.13
C ARG A 57 -5.84 -5.95 0.50
N THR A 58 -4.96 -6.58 -0.27
CA THR A 58 -3.63 -6.99 0.19
C THR A 58 -2.76 -5.78 0.51
N ILE A 59 -2.71 -4.77 -0.37
CA ILE A 59 -1.99 -3.52 -0.13
C ILE A 59 -2.47 -2.82 1.16
N GLU A 60 -3.78 -2.76 1.40
CA GLU A 60 -4.33 -2.16 2.63
C GLU A 60 -3.90 -2.93 3.89
N PHE A 61 -3.88 -4.26 3.84
CA PHE A 61 -3.46 -5.10 4.96
C PHE A 61 -1.95 -4.99 5.21
N GLU A 62 -1.16 -5.06 4.15
CA GLU A 62 0.29 -4.89 4.21
C GLU A 62 0.67 -3.52 4.75
N ALA A 63 -0.06 -2.45 4.38
CA ALA A 63 0.15 -1.12 4.94
C ALA A 63 -0.09 -1.08 6.46
N CYS A 64 -1.18 -1.69 6.97
CA CYS A 64 -1.40 -1.80 8.42
C CYS A 64 -0.27 -2.56 9.13
N TRP A 65 0.16 -3.68 8.53
CA TRP A 65 1.21 -4.54 9.09
C TRP A 65 2.59 -3.92 9.03
N LEU A 66 2.92 -3.17 7.98
CA LEU A 66 4.18 -2.46 7.81
C LEU A 66 4.39 -1.46 8.95
N ILE A 67 3.34 -0.72 9.32
CA ILE A 67 3.39 0.22 10.46
C ILE A 67 3.62 -0.54 11.78
N SER A 68 2.91 -1.65 11.96
CA SER A 68 2.79 -2.33 13.26
C SER A 68 3.93 -3.32 13.56
N CYS A 69 4.56 -3.88 12.53
CA CYS A 69 5.62 -4.87 12.67
C CYS A 69 6.83 -4.28 13.43
N PRO A 70 7.51 -5.04 14.30
CA PRO A 70 8.73 -4.57 14.95
C PRO A 70 10.00 -4.80 14.11
N ASN A 71 10.02 -5.80 13.23
CA ASN A 71 11.20 -6.23 12.48
C ASN A 71 11.39 -5.42 11.18
N SER A 72 12.49 -4.69 11.09
CA SER A 72 12.81 -3.86 9.92
C SER A 72 12.99 -4.66 8.64
N ASP A 73 13.55 -5.88 8.70
CA ASP A 73 13.73 -6.73 7.51
C ASP A 73 12.37 -7.12 6.95
N PHE A 74 11.42 -7.43 7.83
CA PHE A 74 10.06 -7.74 7.44
C PHE A 74 9.32 -6.50 6.92
N LYS A 75 9.58 -5.29 7.44
CA LYS A 75 9.04 -4.04 6.87
C LYS A 75 9.54 -3.79 5.46
N ILE A 76 10.84 -3.96 5.23
CA ILE A 76 11.43 -3.83 3.89
C ILE A 76 10.79 -4.83 2.93
N LEU A 77 10.61 -6.09 3.36
CA LEU A 77 9.92 -7.11 2.59
C LEU A 77 8.49 -6.68 2.22
N LEU A 78 7.72 -6.20 3.20
CA LEU A 78 6.36 -5.69 2.96
C LEU A 78 6.37 -4.50 2.00
N GLY A 79 7.34 -3.59 2.13
CA GLY A 79 7.44 -2.44 1.23
C GLY A 79 7.76 -2.81 -0.21
N GLU A 80 8.71 -3.74 -0.42
CA GLU A 80 8.99 -4.30 -1.75
C GLU A 80 7.75 -4.99 -2.35
N LYS A 81 6.99 -5.71 -1.51
CA LYS A 81 5.82 -6.43 -1.96
C LYS A 81 4.65 -5.50 -2.27
N ILE A 82 4.38 -4.49 -1.44
CA ILE A 82 3.37 -3.44 -1.70
C ILE A 82 3.62 -2.77 -3.05
N GLY A 83 4.88 -2.41 -3.33
CA GLY A 83 5.27 -1.85 -4.62
C GLY A 83 4.97 -2.76 -5.80
N PHE A 84 5.31 -4.05 -5.67
CA PHE A 84 5.04 -5.05 -6.70
C PHE A 84 3.53 -5.28 -6.90
N ASP A 85 2.77 -5.42 -5.82
CA ASP A 85 1.32 -5.59 -5.84
C ASP A 85 0.64 -4.37 -6.50
N ALA A 86 1.15 -3.15 -6.27
CA ALA A 86 0.66 -1.94 -6.93
C ALA A 86 0.91 -1.95 -8.44
N VAL A 87 2.09 -2.39 -8.90
CA VAL A 87 2.35 -2.56 -10.34
C VAL A 87 1.40 -3.58 -10.97
N CYS A 88 1.13 -4.69 -10.27
CA CYS A 88 0.16 -5.68 -10.74
C CYS A 88 -1.25 -5.10 -10.80
N LEU A 89 -1.64 -4.34 -9.78
CA LEU A 89 -2.95 -3.72 -9.66
C LEU A 89 -3.16 -2.68 -10.77
N GLU A 90 -2.18 -1.82 -11.02
CA GLU A 90 -2.19 -0.83 -12.10
C GLU A 90 -2.32 -1.51 -13.47
N ALA A 91 -1.53 -2.55 -13.73
CA ALA A 91 -1.59 -3.29 -15.00
C ALA A 91 -2.96 -3.95 -15.23
N LEU A 92 -3.55 -4.56 -14.21
CA LEU A 92 -4.88 -5.16 -14.28
C LEU A 92 -5.98 -4.11 -14.39
N HIS A 93 -5.85 -2.98 -13.69
CA HIS A 93 -6.76 -1.86 -13.76
C HIS A 93 -6.81 -1.26 -15.16
N ASN A 94 -5.64 -0.95 -15.73
CA ASN A 94 -5.54 -0.47 -17.12
C ASN A 94 -6.15 -1.47 -18.09
N ARG A 95 -5.94 -2.78 -17.88
CA ARG A 95 -6.55 -3.81 -18.73
C ARG A 95 -8.08 -3.84 -18.63
N MET A 96 -8.64 -3.62 -17.45
CA MET A 96 -10.10 -3.48 -17.27
C MET A 96 -10.65 -2.30 -18.07
N PHE A 97 -9.97 -1.16 -18.08
CA PHE A 97 -10.41 0.02 -18.82
C PHE A 97 -10.27 -0.15 -20.33
N GLU A 98 -9.18 -0.73 -20.80
CA GLU A 98 -8.93 -0.96 -22.23
C GLU A 98 -9.96 -1.90 -22.86
N LYS A 99 -10.40 -2.94 -22.12
CA LYS A 99 -11.26 -3.97 -22.69
C LYS A 99 -12.67 -4.06 -22.15
N LEU A 100 -12.93 -3.74 -20.87
CA LEU A 100 -14.05 -4.33 -20.14
C LEU A 100 -15.10 -3.35 -19.60
N ALA A 101 -14.73 -2.10 -19.25
CA ALA A 101 -15.66 -1.02 -18.93
C ALA A 101 -14.94 0.32 -18.63
N SER A 102 -15.63 1.45 -18.84
CA SER A 102 -15.17 2.79 -18.44
C SER A 102 -15.35 3.08 -16.94
N ARG A 103 -16.11 2.25 -16.20
CA ARG A 103 -16.24 2.30 -14.73
C ARG A 103 -16.49 0.88 -14.21
N TYR A 104 -15.67 0.42 -13.26
CA TYR A 104 -15.89 -0.86 -12.59
C TYR A 104 -15.58 -0.77 -11.09
N LEU A 105 -16.33 -1.54 -10.30
CA LEU A 105 -16.00 -1.78 -8.89
C LEU A 105 -15.43 -3.19 -8.78
N PRO A 106 -14.24 -3.37 -8.17
CA PRO A 106 -13.68 -4.70 -7.97
C PRO A 106 -14.61 -5.59 -7.14
N THR A 107 -14.77 -6.83 -7.56
CA THR A 107 -15.65 -7.81 -6.92
C THR A 107 -14.98 -9.15 -6.79
N VAL A 108 -15.30 -9.88 -5.71
CA VAL A 108 -14.86 -11.26 -5.51
C VAL A 108 -15.98 -12.11 -4.91
N SER A 109 -15.80 -13.42 -4.83
CA SER A 109 -16.74 -14.29 -4.13
C SER A 109 -16.81 -13.95 -2.63
N ALA A 110 -18.00 -14.03 -2.03
CA ALA A 110 -18.17 -13.81 -0.58
C ALA A 110 -17.45 -14.87 0.27
N ALA A 111 -17.05 -16.01 -0.31
CA ALA A 111 -16.20 -16.98 0.37
C ALA A 111 -14.76 -16.45 0.46
N TYR A 112 -14.21 -15.99 -0.66
CA TYR A 112 -12.87 -15.42 -0.73
C TYR A 112 -12.69 -14.20 0.19
N SER A 113 -13.68 -13.30 0.23
CA SER A 113 -13.58 -12.09 1.06
C SER A 113 -13.38 -12.41 2.55
N LYS A 114 -13.89 -13.55 3.04
CA LYS A 114 -13.71 -14.01 4.44
C LYS A 114 -12.26 -14.31 4.78
N ASN A 115 -11.38 -14.54 3.81
CA ASN A 115 -9.94 -14.69 4.05
C ASN A 115 -9.39 -13.43 4.74
N PHE A 116 -9.78 -12.24 4.28
CA PHE A 116 -9.36 -10.96 4.87
C PHE A 116 -9.96 -10.76 6.27
N THR A 117 -11.23 -11.07 6.48
CA THR A 117 -11.87 -11.03 7.82
C THR A 117 -11.12 -11.90 8.82
N LYS A 118 -10.69 -13.10 8.42
CA LYS A 118 -9.89 -13.99 9.28
C LYS A 118 -8.52 -13.40 9.60
N ALA A 119 -7.93 -12.66 8.67
CA ALA A 119 -6.58 -12.10 8.77
C ALA A 119 -6.50 -10.78 9.55
N VAL A 120 -7.62 -10.10 9.83
CA VAL A 120 -7.68 -8.86 10.64
C VAL A 120 -6.93 -8.99 11.97
N LYS A 121 -6.96 -10.18 12.58
CA LYS A 121 -6.34 -10.47 13.89
C LYS A 121 -4.86 -10.84 13.82
N PHE A 122 -4.25 -10.96 12.64
CA PHE A 122 -2.85 -11.35 12.53
C PHE A 122 -1.94 -10.19 12.94
N GLN A 123 -1.02 -10.48 13.85
CA GLN A 123 -0.05 -9.54 14.40
C GLN A 123 1.39 -10.05 14.29
N ASP A 124 1.58 -11.37 14.25
CA ASP A 124 2.88 -12.01 14.16
C ASP A 124 3.35 -12.15 12.71
N GLU A 125 4.63 -11.88 12.46
CA GLU A 125 5.27 -11.90 11.14
C GLU A 125 5.10 -13.24 10.42
N SER A 126 5.13 -14.36 11.17
CA SER A 126 4.94 -15.68 10.57
C SER A 126 3.51 -15.88 10.10
N ASP A 127 2.51 -15.43 10.86
CA ASP A 127 1.11 -15.54 10.46
C ASP A 127 0.79 -14.64 9.27
N ILE A 128 1.30 -13.40 9.30
CA ILE A 128 1.19 -12.44 8.20
C ILE A 128 1.83 -13.04 6.93
N SER A 129 3.07 -13.49 7.02
CA SER A 129 3.77 -14.07 5.86
C SER A 129 3.10 -15.35 5.35
N SER A 130 2.61 -16.21 6.25
CA SER A 130 1.89 -17.43 5.86
C SER A 130 0.61 -17.10 5.09
N PHE A 131 -0.09 -16.02 5.47
CA PHE A 131 -1.31 -15.59 4.79
C PHE A 131 -1.02 -14.98 3.43
N LEU A 132 -0.06 -14.05 3.37
CA LEU A 132 0.39 -13.43 2.11
C LEU A 132 0.92 -14.49 1.13
N TYR A 133 1.64 -15.50 1.64
CA TYR A 133 2.12 -16.62 0.83
C TYR A 133 0.94 -17.38 0.23
N SER A 134 -0.06 -17.76 1.04
CA SER A 134 -1.24 -18.48 0.54
C SER A 134 -2.02 -17.67 -0.50
N LEU A 135 -2.24 -16.36 -0.27
CA LEU A 135 -2.89 -15.49 -1.26
C LEU A 135 -2.10 -15.41 -2.57
N THR A 136 -0.79 -15.19 -2.47
CA THR A 136 0.11 -15.08 -3.64
C THR A 136 0.14 -16.40 -4.42
N GLN A 137 0.13 -17.53 -3.72
CA GLN A 137 0.12 -18.86 -4.34
C GLN A 137 -1.20 -19.12 -5.07
N ASP A 138 -2.33 -18.88 -4.42
CA ASP A 138 -3.66 -19.02 -5.04
C ASP A 138 -3.79 -18.14 -6.28
N PHE A 139 -3.23 -16.93 -6.23
CA PHE A 139 -3.22 -16.03 -7.38
C PHE A 139 -2.38 -16.60 -8.55
N CYS A 140 -1.18 -17.13 -8.28
CA CYS A 140 -0.38 -17.81 -9.31
C CYS A 140 -1.13 -18.98 -9.95
N GLU A 141 -1.77 -19.82 -9.14
CA GLU A 141 -2.54 -20.99 -9.60
C GLU A 141 -3.73 -20.56 -10.46
N ASN A 142 -4.47 -19.53 -10.05
CA ASN A 142 -5.59 -18.98 -10.82
C ASN A 142 -5.16 -18.33 -12.14
N ILE A 143 -4.00 -17.67 -12.18
CA ILE A 143 -3.42 -17.15 -13.42
C ILE A 143 -3.06 -18.32 -14.35
N ASP A 144 -2.44 -19.37 -13.82
CA ASP A 144 -2.09 -20.55 -14.62
C ASP A 144 -3.32 -21.22 -15.24
N ASP A 145 -4.36 -21.42 -14.44
CA ASP A 145 -5.61 -22.00 -14.92
C ASP A 145 -6.22 -21.15 -16.05
N TYR A 146 -6.16 -19.83 -15.94
CA TYR A 146 -6.59 -18.94 -17.02
C TYR A 146 -5.71 -19.07 -18.26
N LEU A 147 -4.38 -18.98 -18.11
CA LEU A 147 -3.43 -19.04 -19.23
C LEU A 147 -3.45 -20.38 -19.98
N ASN A 148 -3.86 -21.46 -19.30
CA ASN A 148 -4.01 -22.79 -19.89
C ASN A 148 -5.32 -22.96 -20.68
N GLN A 149 -6.34 -22.15 -20.40
CA GLN A 149 -7.66 -22.24 -21.04
C GLN A 149 -7.82 -21.31 -22.24
N VAL A 150 -7.05 -20.22 -22.31
CA VAL A 150 -7.23 -19.16 -23.30
C VAL A 150 -6.32 -19.36 -24.52
N ASP A 151 -6.89 -19.13 -25.71
CA ASP A 151 -6.11 -19.05 -26.94
C ASP A 151 -5.19 -17.81 -26.90
N ARG A 152 -3.88 -18.06 -26.97
CA ARG A 152 -2.82 -17.04 -26.90
C ARG A 152 -2.96 -15.97 -27.97
N VAL A 153 -3.55 -16.31 -29.12
CA VAL A 153 -3.66 -15.39 -30.26
C VAL A 153 -4.82 -14.39 -30.10
N THR A 154 -5.86 -14.77 -29.35
CA THR A 154 -7.12 -13.99 -29.26
C THR A 154 -7.02 -12.80 -28.30
N ASP A 155 -6.17 -12.87 -27.26
CA ASP A 155 -5.93 -11.76 -26.33
C ASP A 155 -4.48 -11.74 -25.81
N GLU A 156 -3.53 -11.55 -26.74
CA GLU A 156 -2.10 -11.46 -26.43
C GLU A 156 -1.76 -10.44 -25.33
N PRO A 157 -2.32 -9.21 -25.29
CA PRO A 157 -2.01 -8.25 -24.23
C PRO A 157 -2.37 -8.76 -22.83
N THR A 158 -3.58 -9.32 -22.64
CA THR A 158 -3.97 -9.91 -21.36
C THR A 158 -3.06 -11.08 -20.99
N TYR A 159 -2.75 -11.94 -21.96
CA TYR A 159 -1.87 -13.09 -21.76
C TYR A 159 -0.47 -12.67 -21.26
N LEU A 160 0.15 -11.68 -21.91
CA LEU A 160 1.48 -11.17 -21.54
C LEU A 160 1.45 -10.47 -20.17
N THR A 161 0.43 -9.66 -19.89
CA THR A 161 0.25 -9.01 -18.58
C THR A 161 0.20 -10.04 -17.46
N LEU A 162 -0.67 -11.04 -17.58
CA LEU A 162 -0.82 -12.08 -16.55
C LEU A 162 0.44 -12.94 -16.40
N LYS A 163 1.12 -13.28 -17.51
CA LYS A 163 2.39 -14.00 -17.48
C LYS A 163 3.49 -13.22 -16.75
N ASN A 164 3.59 -11.91 -16.99
CA ASN A 164 4.55 -11.05 -16.31
C ASN A 164 4.24 -10.93 -14.81
N ILE A 165 2.98 -10.73 -14.46
CA ILE A 165 2.51 -10.72 -13.07
C ILE A 165 2.90 -12.03 -12.37
N LYS A 166 2.59 -13.18 -12.99
CA LYS A 166 2.93 -14.49 -12.43
C LYS A 166 4.43 -14.62 -12.16
N SER A 167 5.29 -14.21 -13.10
CA SER A 167 6.73 -14.29 -12.92
C SER A 167 7.21 -13.51 -11.69
N GLY A 168 6.63 -12.33 -11.44
CA GLY A 168 6.97 -11.55 -10.25
C GLY A 168 6.38 -12.13 -8.96
N LEU A 169 5.16 -12.67 -9.00
CA LEU A 169 4.54 -13.34 -7.85
C LEU A 169 5.38 -14.54 -7.36
N LEU A 170 5.99 -15.31 -8.28
CA LEU A 170 6.90 -16.41 -7.94
C LEU A 170 8.12 -15.92 -7.13
N VAL A 171 8.68 -14.76 -7.47
CA VAL A 171 9.78 -14.14 -6.70
C VAL A 171 9.30 -13.73 -5.31
N GLN A 172 8.08 -13.20 -5.19
CA GLN A 172 7.51 -12.84 -3.89
C GLN A 172 7.29 -14.07 -3.00
N LEU A 173 6.85 -15.20 -3.57
CA LEU A 173 6.70 -16.47 -2.83
C LEU A 173 8.03 -16.92 -2.21
N GLU A 174 9.14 -16.84 -2.94
CA GLU A 174 10.46 -17.18 -2.41
C GLU A 174 10.85 -16.30 -1.22
N LYS A 175 10.56 -15.00 -1.29
CA LYS A 175 10.84 -14.05 -0.21
C LYS A 175 9.97 -14.32 1.02
N LEU A 176 8.66 -14.50 0.84
CA LEU A 176 7.70 -14.78 1.91
C LEU A 176 8.01 -16.11 2.62
N ASN A 177 8.44 -17.13 1.87
CA ASN A 177 8.75 -18.44 2.41
C ASN A 177 9.83 -18.41 3.52
N LYS A 178 10.69 -17.38 3.55
CA LYS A 178 11.69 -17.19 4.62
C LYS A 178 11.08 -16.93 6.00
N TYR A 179 9.89 -16.32 6.04
CA TYR A 179 9.20 -15.94 7.28
C TYR A 179 8.02 -16.86 7.61
N ARG A 180 7.52 -17.60 6.62
CA ARG A 180 6.41 -18.52 6.77
C ARG A 180 6.79 -19.70 7.69
N ARG A 181 5.95 -19.99 8.69
CA ARG A 181 6.11 -21.19 9.54
C ARG A 181 5.02 -22.23 9.36
N ARG A 182 3.88 -21.87 8.77
CA ARG A 182 2.77 -22.80 8.58
C ARG A 182 2.02 -22.57 7.27
N TYR A 183 1.25 -23.57 6.88
CA TYR A 183 0.23 -23.40 5.85
C TYR A 183 -1.02 -22.79 6.47
N LEU A 184 -1.55 -21.74 5.82
CA LEU A 184 -2.84 -21.17 6.16
C LEU A 184 -3.81 -21.46 5.02
N PRO A 185 -4.83 -22.31 5.24
CA PRO A 185 -5.83 -22.56 4.23
C PRO A 185 -6.64 -21.30 3.96
N ILE A 186 -6.83 -21.00 2.69
CA ILE A 186 -7.67 -19.90 2.22
C ILE A 186 -8.75 -20.43 1.28
N GLU A 187 -9.85 -19.72 1.18
CA GLU A 187 -10.78 -19.90 0.06
C GLU A 187 -10.10 -19.41 -1.22
N THR A 188 -10.27 -20.12 -2.34
CA THR A 188 -9.61 -19.81 -3.62
C THR A 188 -10.36 -18.73 -4.42
N LEU A 189 -9.64 -17.96 -5.25
CA LEU A 189 -10.23 -17.00 -6.20
C LEU A 189 -11.24 -17.64 -7.17
N ASP A 190 -11.07 -18.92 -7.54
CA ASP A 190 -12.02 -19.66 -8.41
C ASP A 190 -13.28 -20.15 -7.66
N SER A 191 -13.42 -19.81 -6.38
CA SER A 191 -14.56 -20.26 -5.58
C SER A 191 -15.89 -19.76 -6.18
N ARG A 192 -16.67 -20.70 -6.71
CA ARG A 192 -18.00 -20.46 -7.29
C ARG A 192 -19.03 -20.19 -6.19
N SER A 193 -18.98 -18.99 -5.61
CA SER A 193 -20.07 -18.49 -4.76
C SER A 193 -21.11 -17.75 -5.60
N GLN A 194 -22.39 -17.97 -5.31
CA GLN A 194 -23.47 -17.19 -5.92
C GLN A 194 -23.48 -15.74 -5.42
N THR A 195 -22.91 -15.49 -4.23
CA THR A 195 -22.86 -14.15 -3.63
C THR A 195 -21.52 -13.49 -3.95
N LYS A 196 -21.57 -12.32 -4.60
CA LYS A 196 -20.42 -11.45 -4.83
C LYS A 196 -20.29 -10.41 -3.71
N CYS A 197 -19.05 -10.10 -3.33
CA CYS A 197 -18.68 -9.01 -2.45
C CYS A 197 -18.06 -7.90 -3.30
N PHE A 198 -18.50 -6.66 -3.11
CA PHE A 198 -17.98 -5.49 -3.80
C PHE A 198 -16.99 -4.77 -2.90
N TYR A 199 -15.93 -4.25 -3.48
CA TYR A 199 -15.05 -3.35 -2.75
C TYR A 199 -15.79 -2.03 -2.44
N SER A 200 -15.80 -1.62 -1.17
CA SER A 200 -16.57 -0.48 -0.66
C SER A 200 -15.77 0.49 0.20
N ASN A 201 -14.47 0.25 0.43
CA ASN A 201 -13.62 0.95 1.41
C ASN A 201 -14.08 0.81 2.87
N SER A 202 -15.14 0.04 3.15
CA SER A 202 -15.70 -0.13 4.50
C SER A 202 -15.39 -1.50 5.10
N GLU A 203 -14.60 -2.31 4.41
CA GLU A 203 -14.19 -3.63 4.89
C GLU A 203 -13.25 -3.50 6.08
N GLU A 204 -13.32 -4.46 6.99
CA GLU A 204 -12.43 -4.52 8.14
C GLU A 204 -10.97 -4.63 7.72
N ILE A 205 -10.09 -3.92 8.42
CA ILE A 205 -8.64 -3.97 8.25
C ILE A 205 -7.98 -4.29 9.59
N PRO A 206 -6.73 -4.79 9.60
CA PRO A 206 -5.99 -4.94 10.84
C PRO A 206 -5.89 -3.62 11.60
N THR A 207 -5.87 -3.69 12.93
CA THR A 207 -5.70 -2.50 13.77
C THR A 207 -4.42 -1.77 13.41
N VAL A 208 -4.53 -0.48 13.08
CA VAL A 208 -3.38 0.38 12.78
C VAL A 208 -2.75 0.79 14.10
N ALA A 209 -1.45 0.52 14.27
CA ALA A 209 -0.72 0.98 15.45
C ALA A 209 -0.66 2.52 15.50
N SER A 210 -0.86 3.09 16.70
CA SER A 210 -0.76 4.55 16.92
C SER A 210 0.67 5.07 16.80
N PHE A 211 1.65 4.19 16.99
CA PHE A 211 3.07 4.47 16.83
C PHE A 211 3.74 3.31 16.11
N PRO A 212 4.77 3.56 15.27
CA PRO A 212 5.40 2.50 14.50
C PRO A 212 6.06 1.44 15.39
N GLY A 213 5.83 0.17 15.07
CA GLY A 213 6.49 -0.95 15.74
C GLY A 213 8.01 -0.88 15.56
N ARG A 214 8.77 -1.24 16.59
CA ARG A 214 10.23 -1.34 16.55
C ARG A 214 10.67 -2.56 17.37
N GLY A 215 11.76 -3.19 16.96
CA GLY A 215 12.38 -4.28 17.70
C GLY A 215 12.83 -3.84 19.09
N SER A 216 12.81 -4.76 20.06
CA SER A 216 13.17 -4.47 21.46
C SER A 216 14.63 -4.04 21.65
N GLN A 217 15.48 -4.32 20.66
CA GLN A 217 16.88 -3.89 20.62
C GLN A 217 17.04 -2.40 20.27
N LEU A 218 16.02 -1.76 19.69
CA LEU A 218 16.08 -0.37 19.24
C LEU A 218 15.67 0.57 20.38
N LEU A 219 16.54 1.53 20.68
CA LEU A 219 16.33 2.50 21.75
C LEU A 219 15.77 3.81 21.19
N PHE A 220 14.67 4.30 21.77
CA PHE A 220 14.08 5.57 21.40
C PHE A 220 14.80 6.76 22.07
N SER A 221 14.97 7.86 21.36
CA SER A 221 15.40 9.14 21.91
C SER A 221 14.86 10.32 21.11
N ASP A 222 14.32 11.33 21.80
CA ASP A 222 13.92 12.60 21.16
C ASP A 222 15.12 13.45 20.71
N THR A 223 16.33 13.10 21.16
CA THR A 223 17.55 13.83 20.83
C THR A 223 18.10 13.37 19.48
N SER A 224 18.55 14.32 18.65
CA SER A 224 19.22 13.98 17.38
C SER A 224 20.52 13.23 17.63
N ILE A 225 20.71 12.08 16.98
CA ILE A 225 22.00 11.37 16.96
C ILE A 225 22.99 11.97 15.96
N VAL A 226 22.49 12.78 15.01
CA VAL A 226 23.32 13.42 14.00
C VAL A 226 23.85 14.74 14.56
N MET A 227 25.17 14.82 14.71
CA MET A 227 25.90 16.03 15.05
C MET A 227 27.11 16.17 14.12
N HIS A 228 27.05 17.12 13.18
CA HIS A 228 28.18 17.43 12.30
C HIS A 228 28.26 18.94 12.07
N LYS A 229 29.48 19.44 11.81
CA LYS A 229 29.72 20.87 11.53
C LYS A 229 29.74 21.21 10.04
N SER A 230 30.01 20.22 9.20
CA SER A 230 30.06 20.33 7.73
C SER A 230 30.00 18.93 7.11
N TYR A 231 29.77 18.83 5.79
CA TYR A 231 29.86 17.55 5.09
C TYR A 231 31.25 16.92 5.17
N THR A 232 32.31 17.73 5.08
CA THR A 232 33.68 17.22 5.23
C THR A 232 33.89 16.59 6.61
N ASP A 233 33.36 17.21 7.66
CA ASP A 233 33.39 16.68 9.03
C ASP A 233 32.63 15.35 9.15
N LEU A 234 31.50 15.21 8.44
CA LEU A 234 30.73 13.97 8.37
C LEU A 234 31.48 12.84 7.64
N MET A 235 32.15 13.17 6.53
CA MET A 235 32.83 12.20 5.67
C MET A 235 34.18 11.74 6.22
N CYS A 236 34.86 12.58 7.00
CA CYS A 236 36.19 12.27 7.56
C CYS A 236 36.12 11.54 8.92
N ASP A 237 34.96 11.50 9.56
CA ASP A 237 34.76 10.83 10.85
C ASP A 237 33.83 9.63 10.70
N ARG A 238 34.39 8.44 10.96
CA ARG A 238 33.68 7.17 10.81
C ARG A 238 32.45 7.07 11.72
N GLU A 239 32.54 7.52 12.96
CA GLU A 239 31.42 7.43 13.91
C GLU A 239 30.29 8.37 13.47
N LYS A 240 30.62 9.57 12.98
CA LYS A 240 29.61 10.51 12.47
C LYS A 240 28.92 9.94 11.22
N MET A 241 29.67 9.34 10.31
CA MET A 241 29.11 8.68 9.14
C MET A 241 28.20 7.50 9.50
N GLN A 242 28.57 6.72 10.53
CA GLN A 242 27.73 5.64 11.06
C GLN A 242 26.41 6.18 11.63
N ARG A 243 26.47 7.21 12.49
CA ARG A 243 25.28 7.86 13.06
C ARG A 243 24.36 8.44 11.98
N PHE A 244 24.95 9.07 10.96
CA PHE A 244 24.19 9.62 9.83
C PHE A 244 23.55 8.52 8.98
N SER A 245 24.29 7.49 8.60
CA SER A 245 23.76 6.36 7.83
C SER A 245 22.63 5.65 8.58
N HIS A 246 22.79 5.45 9.89
CA HIS A 246 21.75 4.90 10.76
C HIS A 246 20.52 5.82 10.80
N TYR A 247 20.71 7.12 10.99
CA TYR A 247 19.62 8.10 11.00
C TYR A 247 18.82 8.07 9.69
N VAL A 248 19.49 8.10 8.54
CA VAL A 248 18.81 8.03 7.24
C VAL A 248 18.04 6.71 7.13
N TYR A 249 18.69 5.57 7.40
CA TYR A 249 18.03 4.26 7.36
C TYR A 249 16.76 4.18 8.25
N MET A 250 16.86 4.53 9.54
CA MET A 250 15.79 4.29 10.52
C MET A 250 14.76 5.41 10.61
N ASP A 251 15.22 6.67 10.60
CA ASP A 251 14.39 7.84 10.85
C ASP A 251 13.94 8.52 9.56
N VAL A 252 14.54 8.21 8.40
CA VAL A 252 14.11 8.72 7.09
C VAL A 252 13.43 7.61 6.29
N GLU A 253 14.17 6.59 5.84
CA GLU A 253 13.66 5.62 4.86
C GLU A 253 12.54 4.73 5.44
N ILE A 254 12.80 4.05 6.57
CA ILE A 254 11.77 3.20 7.22
C ILE A 254 10.58 4.05 7.66
N ALA A 255 10.81 5.27 8.16
CA ALA A 255 9.72 6.14 8.61
C ALA A 255 8.87 6.69 7.45
N ALA A 256 9.48 6.95 6.28
CA ALA A 256 8.76 7.38 5.08
C ALA A 256 7.83 6.28 4.55
N MET A 257 8.30 5.02 4.54
CA MET A 257 7.43 3.87 4.23
C MET A 257 6.21 3.82 5.15
N GLU A 258 6.42 4.01 6.45
CA GLU A 258 5.36 3.97 7.46
C GLU A 258 4.35 5.10 7.30
N VAL A 259 4.82 6.31 7.00
CA VAL A 259 3.95 7.46 6.73
C VAL A 259 3.11 7.23 5.48
N CYS A 260 3.71 6.74 4.40
CA CYS A 260 2.97 6.44 3.16
C CYS A 260 1.94 5.32 3.39
N ALA A 261 2.32 4.26 4.11
CA ALA A 261 1.42 3.19 4.51
C ALA A 261 0.26 3.73 5.36
N LYS A 262 0.54 4.66 6.29
CA LYS A 262 -0.50 5.31 7.10
C LYS A 262 -1.49 6.09 6.23
N ASN A 263 -0.99 6.79 5.21
CA ASN A 263 -1.85 7.55 4.31
C ASN A 263 -2.79 6.64 3.50
N ILE A 264 -2.32 5.46 3.05
CA ILE A 264 -3.19 4.46 2.38
C ILE A 264 -4.35 4.05 3.28
N VAL A 265 -4.08 3.76 4.57
CA VAL A 265 -5.10 3.21 5.48
C VAL A 265 -5.97 4.28 6.14
N ALA A 266 -5.46 5.50 6.29
CA ALA A 266 -6.21 6.63 6.85
C ALA A 266 -7.16 7.26 5.83
N TYR A 267 -6.82 7.21 4.54
CA TYR A 267 -7.57 7.83 3.45
C TYR A 267 -7.99 6.80 2.41
N ARG A 268 -8.63 5.71 2.86
CA ARG A 268 -9.05 4.60 1.99
C ARG A 268 -10.06 5.03 0.94
N GLU A 269 -10.81 6.08 1.19
CA GLU A 269 -11.76 6.66 0.25
C GLU A 269 -11.11 7.35 -0.94
N MET A 270 -9.81 7.64 -0.88
CA MET A 270 -9.09 8.30 -1.98
C MET A 270 -9.05 7.43 -3.25
N PRO A 271 -8.93 8.07 -4.43
CA PRO A 271 -8.84 7.37 -5.71
C PRO A 271 -7.72 6.33 -5.74
N LEU A 272 -7.87 5.33 -6.63
CA LEU A 272 -6.86 4.29 -6.79
C LEU A 272 -5.47 4.86 -7.09
N ASP A 273 -5.38 5.87 -7.95
CA ASP A 273 -4.11 6.53 -8.30
C ASP A 273 -3.34 7.03 -7.07
N PHE A 274 -4.05 7.59 -6.09
CA PHE A 274 -3.42 8.00 -4.82
C PHE A 274 -2.81 6.82 -4.07
N LYS A 275 -3.52 5.68 -4.00
CA LYS A 275 -3.01 4.47 -3.35
C LYS A 275 -1.80 3.90 -4.10
N LEU A 276 -1.84 3.91 -5.43
CA LEU A 276 -0.74 3.48 -6.29
C LEU A 276 0.49 4.37 -6.12
N ASP A 277 0.31 5.69 -6.02
CA ASP A 277 1.40 6.64 -5.77
C ASP A 277 2.05 6.42 -4.40
N MET A 278 1.25 6.27 -3.33
CA MET A 278 1.77 5.93 -2.00
C MET A 278 2.49 4.58 -2.00
N ALA A 279 1.97 3.57 -2.70
CA ALA A 279 2.62 2.26 -2.81
C ALA A 279 3.95 2.32 -3.58
N ARG A 280 4.03 3.16 -4.62
CA ARG A 280 5.27 3.40 -5.37
C ARG A 280 6.33 4.05 -4.48
N GLN A 281 5.94 5.02 -3.67
CA GLN A 281 6.85 5.65 -2.69
C GLN A 281 7.32 4.65 -1.63
N ILE A 282 6.43 3.85 -1.07
CA ILE A 282 6.80 2.77 -0.15
C ILE A 282 7.87 1.85 -0.78
N TRP A 283 7.75 1.57 -2.08
CA TRP A 283 8.72 0.76 -2.79
C TRP A 283 10.08 1.43 -2.98
N ASP A 284 10.08 2.72 -3.32
CA ASP A 284 11.29 3.52 -3.45
C ASP A 284 12.06 3.56 -2.12
N GLU A 285 11.37 3.88 -1.03
CA GLU A 285 11.98 3.96 0.30
C GLU A 285 12.42 2.60 0.85
N ALA A 286 11.72 1.51 0.49
CA ALA A 286 12.21 0.16 0.79
C ALA A 286 13.57 -0.11 0.10
N ARG A 287 13.75 0.32 -1.15
CA ARG A 287 15.02 0.17 -1.87
C ARG A 287 16.11 1.08 -1.29
N HIS A 288 15.77 2.31 -0.92
CA HIS A 288 16.70 3.22 -0.24
C HIS A 288 17.13 2.67 1.13
N ALA A 289 16.20 2.12 1.91
CA ALA A 289 16.49 1.47 3.19
C ALA A 289 17.51 0.31 3.04
N ILE A 290 17.36 -0.53 2.01
CA ILE A 290 18.32 -1.60 1.70
C ILE A 290 19.71 -1.02 1.41
N ILE A 291 19.80 0.04 0.60
CA ILE A 291 21.07 0.69 0.25
C ILE A 291 21.72 1.29 1.50
N MET A 292 20.96 2.02 2.32
CA MET A 292 21.45 2.70 3.50
C MET A 292 21.88 1.73 4.61
N ARG A 293 21.15 0.63 4.79
CA ARG A 293 21.58 -0.45 5.69
C ARG A 293 22.89 -1.07 5.24
N ARG A 294 23.04 -1.39 3.95
CA ARG A 294 24.30 -1.93 3.41
C ARG A 294 25.45 -0.95 3.60
N LEU A 295 25.22 0.34 3.40
CA LEU A 295 26.22 1.37 3.67
C LEU A 295 26.63 1.36 5.15
N LEU A 296 25.67 1.39 6.08
CA LEU A 296 25.91 1.33 7.52
C LEU A 296 26.73 0.10 7.91
N GLU A 297 26.36 -1.08 7.40
CA GLU A 297 27.08 -2.33 7.64
C GLU A 297 28.51 -2.30 7.08
N ASN A 298 28.70 -1.76 5.87
CA ASN A 298 30.01 -1.65 5.23
C ASN A 298 30.96 -0.74 5.99
N ILE A 299 30.46 0.33 6.62
CA ILE A 299 31.25 1.20 7.49
C ILE A 299 31.33 0.66 8.93
N GLY A 300 30.82 -0.54 9.19
CA GLY A 300 30.95 -1.27 10.46
C GLY A 300 29.97 -0.88 11.56
N GLY A 301 28.89 -0.17 11.23
CA GLY A 301 27.77 0.06 12.13
C GLY A 301 26.71 -1.04 12.00
N LYS A 302 25.77 -1.04 12.95
CA LYS A 302 24.62 -1.96 13.00
C LYS A 302 23.35 -1.17 13.30
N GLU A 303 22.22 -1.78 12.97
CA GLU A 303 20.89 -1.20 13.21
C GLU A 303 20.63 -0.83 14.68
N ALA A 304 21.15 -1.59 15.65
CA ALA A 304 20.91 -1.32 17.07
C ALA A 304 22.01 -0.50 17.76
N ASP A 305 22.99 0.02 17.02
CA ASP A 305 24.13 0.74 17.62
C ASP A 305 23.75 2.15 18.10
N TYR A 306 22.67 2.74 17.57
CA TYR A 306 22.24 4.10 17.89
C TYR A 306 20.73 4.18 18.17
N THR A 307 20.31 5.28 18.79
CA THR A 307 18.90 5.55 19.07
C THR A 307 18.15 6.05 17.83
N TYR A 308 16.85 5.81 17.74
CA TYR A 308 15.96 6.40 16.74
C TYR A 308 15.03 7.45 17.36
N SER A 309 14.48 8.37 16.56
CA SER A 309 13.72 9.53 17.03
C SER A 309 12.30 9.67 16.49
N ALA A 310 11.90 8.87 15.48
CA ALA A 310 10.56 8.85 14.88
C ALA A 310 10.03 10.24 14.46
N LYS A 311 10.92 11.19 14.17
CA LYS A 311 10.56 12.60 13.91
C LYS A 311 9.72 12.76 12.65
N VAL A 312 9.97 11.96 11.61
CA VAL A 312 9.17 11.97 10.37
C VAL A 312 7.72 11.61 10.69
N TRP A 313 7.51 10.51 11.41
CA TRP A 313 6.18 10.09 11.87
C TRP A 313 5.49 11.19 12.69
N GLN A 314 6.17 11.70 13.73
CA GLN A 314 5.61 12.75 14.59
C GLN A 314 5.26 14.04 13.85
N LYS A 315 6.00 14.39 12.79
CA LYS A 315 5.69 15.55 11.95
C LYS A 315 4.45 15.28 11.10
N CYS A 316 4.33 14.10 10.50
CA CYS A 316 3.14 13.71 9.75
C CYS A 316 1.87 13.76 10.62
N GLU A 317 1.96 13.35 11.89
CA GLU A 317 0.84 13.43 12.84
C GLU A 317 0.32 14.83 13.12
N LYS A 318 1.07 15.88 12.77
CA LYS A 318 0.61 17.27 12.93
C LYS A 318 -0.36 17.70 11.83
N GLY A 319 -0.41 16.99 10.70
CA GLY A 319 -1.34 17.29 9.63
C GLY A 319 -2.75 16.79 9.95
N GLU A 320 -3.73 17.69 9.89
CA GLU A 320 -5.13 17.41 10.20
C GLU A 320 -5.85 16.68 9.06
N ASN A 321 -5.37 16.85 7.82
CA ASN A 321 -5.95 16.29 6.60
C ASN A 321 -4.88 15.76 5.65
N VAL A 322 -5.31 15.03 4.60
CA VAL A 322 -4.41 14.39 3.63
C VAL A 322 -3.51 15.40 2.94
N THR A 323 -4.03 16.58 2.58
CA THR A 323 -3.27 17.63 1.90
C THR A 323 -2.12 18.14 2.76
N GLU A 324 -2.37 18.39 4.04
CA GLU A 324 -1.34 18.83 4.98
C GLU A 324 -0.28 17.75 5.21
N ARG A 325 -0.69 16.49 5.37
CA ARG A 325 0.23 15.37 5.53
C ARG A 325 1.12 15.19 4.29
N LEU A 326 0.53 15.29 3.10
CA LEU A 326 1.29 15.28 1.85
C LEU A 326 2.22 16.48 1.77
N ALA A 327 1.79 17.71 2.07
CA ALA A 327 2.67 18.87 2.06
C ALA A 327 3.89 18.68 2.99
N ILE A 328 3.66 18.17 4.21
CA ILE A 328 4.73 17.91 5.18
C ILE A 328 5.72 16.88 4.64
N GLN A 329 5.24 15.72 4.17
CA GLN A 329 6.10 14.62 3.74
C GLN A 329 6.72 14.89 2.36
N GLN A 330 5.87 15.16 1.37
CA GLN A 330 6.20 15.17 -0.06
C GLN A 330 6.84 16.47 -0.54
N VAL A 331 6.52 17.59 0.11
CA VAL A 331 7.04 18.90 -0.33
C VAL A 331 8.17 19.35 0.59
N PHE A 332 7.92 19.38 1.90
CA PHE A 332 8.92 19.88 2.82
C PHE A 332 10.01 18.87 3.13
N GLN A 333 9.69 17.59 3.39
CA GLN A 333 10.74 16.63 3.76
C GLN A 333 11.54 16.14 2.55
N GLU A 334 10.88 15.73 1.47
CA GLU A 334 11.58 15.37 0.23
C GLU A 334 12.31 16.58 -0.38
N GLY A 335 11.70 17.77 -0.38
CA GLY A 335 12.36 19.01 -0.84
C GLY A 335 13.61 19.36 -0.04
N ASN A 336 13.56 19.25 1.29
CA ASN A 336 14.75 19.45 2.13
C ASN A 336 15.82 18.36 1.91
N ALA A 337 15.41 17.11 1.62
CA ALA A 337 16.34 16.05 1.27
C ALA A 337 17.09 16.38 -0.04
N LEU A 338 16.39 16.94 -1.04
CA LEU A 338 17.01 17.42 -2.28
C LEU A 338 17.96 18.60 -2.04
N GLU A 339 17.58 19.60 -1.25
CA GLU A 339 18.48 20.73 -0.92
C GLU A 339 19.75 20.27 -0.19
N SER A 340 19.64 19.25 0.68
CA SER A 340 20.80 18.65 1.34
C SER A 340 21.72 17.83 0.40
N ASN A 341 21.29 17.55 -0.84
CA ASN A 341 22.06 16.85 -1.86
C ASN A 341 22.69 17.79 -2.92
N PHE A 342 22.35 19.09 -2.93
CA PHE A 342 22.78 20.05 -3.97
C PHE A 342 23.57 21.28 -3.46
N CYS A 343 23.98 21.32 -2.19
CA CYS A 343 24.80 22.43 -1.65
C CYS A 343 26.09 21.94 -0.97
#